data_AF-A0A7Y2FYW3-F1
#
_entry.id   AF-A0A7Y2FYW3-F1
#
_cell.length_a   1.000
_cell.length_b   1.000
_cell.length_c   1.000
_cell.angle_alpha   90.00
_cell.angle_beta   90.00
_cell.angle_gamma   90.00
#
_symmetry.space_group_name_H-M   'P 1'
#
loop_
_entity.id
_entity.type
_entity.pdbx_description
1 polymer ?
#
loop_
_entity_poly.entity_id
_entity_poly.type
_entity_poly.pdbx_seq_one_letter_code
_entity_poly.pdbx_strand_id
1 'polypeptide(L)'
;MQLEILKSLIRRFESQLNSLDLEDLQILLDIQNQWRKHWDLESADFLLMYEKSLDSKISRKFWKSQDGDAKKMLQDLGRMDPEFSRRTFRSLFDKQKELSKRISSFQFGLEVQMEEFKTRNRTSILTRHLHEDTFLPMLYISLENPEEVAPYFHHSFMEFMKEVRAKPEYEHVDVERYKKVLRTINHFLSKSESIQEKFQGVFPPWIAMVFYRWVGLTKKLG
;
A
#
# COMPACT_ATOMS: atom_id res chain seq x y z
N MET A 1 -20.59 -9.39 -3.07
CA MET A 1 -20.60 -8.78 -1.73
C MET A 1 -22.05 -8.59 -1.32
N GLN A 2 -22.45 -9.08 -0.15
CA GLN A 2 -23.82 -8.90 0.33
C GLN A 2 -23.99 -7.51 0.95
N LEU A 3 -24.88 -6.70 0.35
CA LEU A 3 -25.02 -5.28 0.70
C LEU A 3 -25.53 -5.06 2.12
N GLU A 4 -26.45 -5.88 2.61
CA GLU A 4 -26.99 -5.72 3.96
C GLU A 4 -25.96 -6.03 5.05
N ILE A 5 -25.06 -6.99 4.80
CA ILE A 5 -23.92 -7.26 5.69
C ILE A 5 -22.98 -6.05 5.70
N LEU A 6 -22.62 -5.52 4.52
CA LEU A 6 -21.77 -4.35 4.42
C LEU A 6 -22.34 -3.15 5.20
N LYS A 7 -23.62 -2.82 5.01
CA LYS A 7 -24.29 -1.73 5.74
C LYS A 7 -24.29 -1.98 7.25
N SER A 8 -24.50 -3.21 7.68
CA SER A 8 -24.44 -3.58 9.11
C SER A 8 -23.05 -3.36 9.70
N LEU A 9 -22.00 -3.80 8.99
CA LEU A 9 -20.61 -3.58 9.39
C LEU A 9 -20.27 -2.09 9.45
N ILE A 10 -20.74 -1.28 8.49
CA ILE A 10 -20.53 0.17 8.50
C ILE A 10 -21.19 0.82 9.72
N ARG A 11 -22.43 0.45 10.07
CA ARG A 11 -23.06 0.96 11.31
C ARG A 11 -22.27 0.59 12.56
N ARG A 12 -21.69 -0.61 12.60
CA ARG A 12 -20.87 -1.07 13.72
C ARG A 12 -19.49 -0.38 13.76
N PHE A 13 -18.92 -0.08 12.59
CA PHE A 13 -17.71 0.73 12.48
C PHE A 13 -17.97 2.17 12.98
N GLU A 14 -19.11 2.74 12.56
CA GLU A 14 -19.56 4.07 12.96
C GLU A 14 -19.72 4.20 14.49
N SER A 15 -20.32 3.19 15.14
CA SER A 15 -20.47 3.20 16.61
C SER A 15 -19.16 3.06 17.38
N GLN A 16 -18.06 2.69 16.71
CA GLN A 16 -16.74 2.49 17.30
C GLN A 16 -15.70 3.53 16.88
N LEU A 17 -16.06 4.56 16.11
CA LEU A 17 -15.13 5.54 15.53
C LEU A 17 -14.18 6.16 16.55
N ASN A 18 -14.66 6.45 17.76
CA ASN A 18 -13.87 7.09 18.81
C ASN A 18 -12.91 6.13 19.53
N SER A 19 -13.16 4.83 19.43
CA SER A 19 -12.30 3.77 19.98
C SER A 19 -11.36 3.14 18.95
N LEU A 20 -11.39 3.61 17.69
CA LEU A 20 -10.51 3.08 16.66
C LEU A 20 -9.05 3.38 17.00
N ASP A 21 -8.23 2.34 16.99
CA ASP A 21 -6.78 2.49 16.87
C ASP A 21 -6.44 2.89 15.43
N LEU A 22 -5.83 4.07 15.31
CA LEU A 22 -5.46 4.68 14.03
C LEU A 22 -3.93 4.81 13.88
N GLU A 23 -3.12 4.13 14.70
CA GLU A 23 -1.66 4.22 14.65
C GLU A 23 -1.13 3.94 13.23
N ASP A 24 -1.59 2.85 12.60
CA ASP A 24 -1.19 2.52 11.23
C ASP A 24 -1.56 3.59 10.20
N LEU A 25 -2.75 4.19 10.34
CA LEU A 25 -3.18 5.28 9.45
C LEU A 25 -2.30 6.51 9.64
N GLN A 26 -1.97 6.86 10.88
CA GLN A 26 -1.10 7.98 11.20
C GLN A 26 0.31 7.78 10.62
N ILE A 27 0.85 6.56 10.70
CA ILE A 27 2.12 6.19 10.07
C ILE A 27 2.05 6.36 8.55
N LEU A 28 0.99 5.86 7.90
CA LEU A 28 0.84 5.99 6.45
C LEU A 28 0.69 7.45 6.01
N LEU A 29 -0.04 8.27 6.76
CA LEU A 29 -0.17 9.71 6.49
C LEU A 29 1.16 10.45 6.67
N ASP A 30 1.97 10.07 7.66
CA ASP A 30 3.32 10.59 7.81
C ASP A 30 4.22 10.22 6.61
N ILE A 31 4.20 8.95 6.19
CA ILE A 31 4.95 8.50 4.99
C ILE A 31 4.51 9.31 3.77
N GLN A 32 3.20 9.51 3.60
CA GLN A 32 2.66 10.29 2.49
C GLN A 32 3.13 11.75 2.51
N ASN A 33 3.17 12.37 3.69
CA ASN A 33 3.66 13.74 3.83
C ASN A 33 5.15 13.83 3.48
N GLN A 34 5.98 12.86 3.89
CA GLN A 34 7.40 12.80 3.50
C GLN A 34 7.56 12.58 2.00
N TRP A 35 6.80 11.64 1.44
CA TRP A 35 6.80 11.34 0.01
C TRP A 35 6.49 12.59 -0.81
N ARG A 36 5.38 13.28 -0.51
CA ARG A 36 4.99 14.51 -1.23
C ARG A 36 6.02 15.62 -1.16
N LYS A 37 6.80 15.69 -0.07
CA LYS A 37 7.79 16.74 0.14
C LYS A 37 9.11 16.48 -0.59
N HIS A 38 9.46 15.21 -0.76
CA HIS A 38 10.81 14.81 -1.16
C HIS A 38 10.88 14.02 -2.46
N TRP A 39 9.79 13.37 -2.88
CA TRP A 39 9.80 12.52 -4.06
C TRP A 39 9.90 13.35 -5.33
N ASP A 40 11.01 13.17 -6.05
CA ASP A 40 11.25 13.75 -7.36
C ASP A 40 12.08 12.75 -8.18
N LEU A 41 11.44 12.09 -9.15
CA LEU A 41 12.10 11.11 -10.01
C LEU A 41 13.21 11.72 -10.89
N GLU A 42 13.21 13.04 -11.07
CA GLU A 42 14.21 13.75 -11.86
C GLU A 42 15.34 14.32 -10.97
N SER A 43 15.30 14.11 -9.65
CA SER A 43 16.36 14.51 -8.71
C SER A 43 17.74 14.06 -9.18
N ALA A 44 18.76 14.90 -9.06
CA ALA A 44 20.14 14.52 -9.43
C ALA A 44 20.65 13.32 -8.62
N ASP A 45 20.28 13.23 -7.34
CA ASP A 45 20.61 12.11 -6.46
C ASP A 45 19.35 11.32 -6.14
N PHE A 46 19.17 10.20 -6.85
CA PHE A 46 18.02 9.30 -6.67
C PHE A 46 18.01 8.68 -5.27
N LEU A 47 19.17 8.30 -4.74
CA LEU A 47 19.24 7.61 -3.46
C LEU A 47 18.89 8.53 -2.31
N LEU A 48 19.49 9.72 -2.29
CA LEU A 48 19.20 10.71 -1.27
C LEU A 48 17.72 11.13 -1.31
N MET A 49 17.15 11.25 -2.52
CA MET A 49 15.73 11.52 -2.73
C MET A 49 14.85 10.40 -2.16
N TYR A 50 15.14 9.14 -2.52
CA TYR A 50 14.40 7.97 -2.06
C TYR A 50 14.47 7.83 -0.53
N GLU A 51 15.65 8.00 0.05
CA GLU A 51 15.87 7.93 1.49
C GLU A 51 15.06 8.98 2.26
N LYS A 52 15.11 10.24 1.82
CA LYS A 52 14.35 11.35 2.42
C LYS A 52 12.85 11.17 2.28
N SER A 53 12.39 10.60 1.17
CA SER A 53 10.96 10.36 0.92
C SER A 53 10.33 9.36 1.89
N LEU A 54 11.16 8.54 2.55
CA LEU A 54 10.71 7.48 3.47
C LEU A 54 11.36 7.60 4.87
N ASP A 55 11.95 8.74 5.23
CA ASP A 55 12.53 8.95 6.56
C ASP A 55 11.74 9.99 7.36
N SER A 56 11.22 9.55 8.51
CA SER A 56 10.64 10.41 9.52
C SER A 56 10.82 9.77 10.89
N LYS A 57 10.68 10.56 11.97
CA LYS A 57 10.69 10.01 13.32
C LYS A 57 9.53 9.03 13.60
N ILE A 58 8.40 9.19 12.90
CA ILE A 58 7.17 8.42 13.09
C ILE A 58 7.26 7.10 12.30
N SER A 59 7.56 7.16 11.00
CA SER A 59 7.59 5.99 10.12
C SER A 59 8.89 5.19 10.16
N ARG A 60 9.93 5.65 10.86
CA ARG A 60 11.20 4.90 10.98
C ARG A 60 11.05 3.51 11.56
N LYS A 61 10.12 3.29 12.51
CA LYS A 61 9.89 1.95 13.08
C LYS A 61 9.25 1.01 12.06
N PHE A 62 8.31 1.53 11.27
CA PHE A 62 7.66 0.79 10.18
C PHE A 62 8.70 0.25 9.17
N TRP A 63 9.64 1.11 8.76
CA TRP A 63 10.77 0.72 7.90
C TRP A 63 11.88 -0.08 8.62
N LYS A 64 11.69 -0.54 9.85
CA LYS A 64 12.68 -1.37 10.58
C LYS A 64 12.15 -2.75 10.95
N SER A 65 10.83 -2.97 10.97
CA SER A 65 10.24 -4.19 11.56
C SER A 65 9.79 -5.26 10.55
N GLN A 66 9.16 -4.88 9.43
CA GLN A 66 8.64 -5.84 8.42
C GLN A 66 9.11 -5.50 7.00
N ASP A 67 9.12 -4.21 6.65
CA ASP A 67 9.51 -3.70 5.32
C ASP A 67 10.91 -3.06 5.28
N GLY A 68 11.67 -3.17 6.38
CA GLY A 68 13.02 -2.60 6.42
C GLY A 68 13.96 -3.21 5.41
N ASP A 69 13.75 -4.49 5.11
CA ASP A 69 14.47 -5.17 4.05
C ASP A 69 14.04 -4.66 2.67
N ALA A 70 12.79 -4.24 2.48
CA ALA A 70 12.32 -3.65 1.22
C ALA A 70 12.90 -2.27 0.95
N LYS A 71 12.90 -1.39 1.96
CA LYS A 71 13.54 -0.08 1.85
C LYS A 71 15.04 -0.23 1.57
N LYS A 72 15.71 -1.09 2.33
CA LYS A 72 17.14 -1.37 2.16
C LYS A 72 17.44 -1.98 0.80
N MET A 73 16.63 -2.93 0.34
CA MET A 73 16.72 -3.52 -0.98
C MET A 73 16.68 -2.45 -2.06
N LEU A 74 15.68 -1.57 -2.06
CA LEU A 74 15.56 -0.53 -3.06
C LEU A 74 16.71 0.48 -2.99
N GLN A 75 17.26 0.76 -1.80
CA GLN A 75 18.50 1.53 -1.66
C GLN A 75 19.69 0.81 -2.30
N ASP A 76 19.84 -0.50 -2.09
CA ASP A 76 20.96 -1.27 -2.65
C ASP A 76 20.85 -1.43 -4.18
N LEU A 77 19.64 -1.65 -4.70
CA LEU A 77 19.36 -1.66 -6.14
C LEU A 77 19.60 -0.28 -6.76
N GLY A 78 19.10 0.78 -6.12
CA GLY A 78 19.32 2.16 -6.55
C GLY A 78 20.78 2.60 -6.50
N ARG A 79 21.62 2.01 -5.62
CA ARG A 79 23.08 2.25 -5.58
C ARG A 79 23.77 1.60 -6.77
N MET A 80 23.27 0.44 -7.19
CA MET A 80 23.83 -0.30 -8.31
C MET A 80 23.48 0.34 -9.65
N ASP A 81 22.21 0.67 -9.88
CA ASP A 81 21.73 1.33 -11.09
C ASP A 81 20.56 2.30 -10.77
N PRO A 82 20.88 3.57 -10.43
CA PRO A 82 19.88 4.58 -10.15
C PRO A 82 18.91 4.81 -11.32
N GLU A 83 19.40 4.76 -12.56
CA GLU A 83 18.59 5.05 -13.74
C GLU A 83 17.61 3.93 -14.05
N PHE A 84 18.01 2.67 -13.84
CA PHE A 84 17.07 1.56 -13.91
C PHE A 84 15.99 1.72 -12.85
N SER A 85 16.37 2.01 -11.60
CA SER A 85 15.40 2.24 -10.53
C SER A 85 14.40 3.36 -10.87
N ARG A 86 14.86 4.49 -11.43
CA ARG A 86 13.98 5.54 -11.96
C ARG A 86 13.02 5.02 -13.04
N ARG A 87 13.51 4.28 -14.04
CA ARG A 87 12.66 3.72 -15.11
C ARG A 87 11.61 2.75 -14.55
N THR A 88 11.99 1.94 -13.57
CA THR A 88 11.08 1.02 -12.87
C THR A 88 9.97 1.78 -12.15
N PHE A 89 10.28 2.83 -11.40
CA PHE A 89 9.26 3.70 -10.78
C PHE A 89 8.42 4.47 -11.79
N ARG A 90 9.02 4.97 -12.89
CA ARG A 90 8.29 5.65 -13.96
C ARG A 90 7.25 4.72 -14.59
N SER A 91 7.59 3.44 -14.79
CA SER A 91 6.64 2.43 -15.25
C SER A 91 5.54 2.16 -14.20
N LEU A 92 5.88 2.16 -12.91
CA LEU A 92 4.90 2.01 -11.83
C LEU A 92 3.90 3.16 -11.77
N PHE A 93 4.30 4.38 -12.13
CA PHE A 93 3.44 5.57 -12.09
C PHE A 93 2.78 5.93 -13.43
N ASP A 94 2.98 5.11 -14.46
CA ASP A 94 2.41 5.30 -15.78
C ASP A 94 0.89 5.06 -15.79
N LYS A 95 0.12 6.15 -15.61
CA LYS A 95 -1.35 6.14 -15.59
C LYS A 95 -2.01 5.72 -16.90
N GLN A 96 -1.26 5.62 -18.00
CA GLN A 96 -1.79 5.12 -19.27
C GLN A 96 -1.96 3.59 -19.25
N LYS A 97 -1.30 2.91 -18.30
CA LYS A 97 -1.39 1.45 -18.12
C LYS A 97 -2.38 1.09 -17.00
N GLU A 98 -2.95 -0.10 -17.13
CA GLU A 98 -3.79 -0.71 -16.09
C GLU A 98 -2.99 -0.97 -14.81
N LEU A 99 -3.67 -0.98 -13.66
CA LEU A 99 -3.02 -1.08 -12.36
C LEU A 99 -2.20 -2.37 -12.23
N SER A 100 -2.77 -3.49 -12.69
CA SER A 100 -2.10 -4.79 -12.72
C SER A 100 -0.81 -4.75 -13.54
N LYS A 101 -0.85 -4.15 -14.74
CA LYS A 101 0.33 -4.02 -15.61
C LYS A 101 1.42 -3.15 -15.00
N ARG A 102 1.05 -2.05 -14.33
CA ARG A 102 2.00 -1.18 -13.62
C ARG A 102 2.73 -1.94 -12.51
N ILE A 103 1.98 -2.69 -11.71
CA ILE A 103 2.51 -3.50 -10.60
C ILE A 103 3.40 -4.63 -11.12
N SER A 104 2.93 -5.42 -12.09
CA SER A 104 3.74 -6.51 -12.66
C SER A 104 5.01 -5.99 -13.34
N SER A 105 4.94 -4.86 -14.05
CA SER A 105 6.12 -4.24 -14.66
C SER A 105 7.14 -3.77 -13.62
N PHE A 106 6.66 -3.25 -12.49
CA PHE A 106 7.52 -2.83 -11.39
C PHE A 106 8.19 -4.04 -10.72
N GLN A 107 7.41 -5.07 -10.38
CA GLN A 107 7.92 -6.31 -9.78
C GLN A 107 8.97 -6.98 -10.67
N PHE A 108 8.69 -7.10 -11.98
CA PHE A 108 9.65 -7.61 -12.96
C PHE A 108 10.91 -6.74 -13.04
N GLY A 109 10.77 -5.42 -13.01
CA GLY A 109 11.92 -4.51 -12.99
C GLY A 109 12.81 -4.69 -11.74
N LEU A 110 12.21 -4.94 -10.58
CA LEU A 110 12.96 -5.27 -9.36
C LEU A 110 13.63 -6.63 -9.46
N GLU A 111 12.96 -7.62 -10.03
CA GLU A 111 13.50 -8.96 -10.23
C GLU A 111 14.74 -8.95 -11.13
N VAL A 112 14.69 -8.24 -12.26
CA VAL A 112 15.84 -8.07 -13.16
C VAL A 112 17.02 -7.42 -12.45
N GLN A 113 16.79 -6.32 -11.73
CA GLN A 113 17.86 -5.67 -10.96
C GLN A 113 18.38 -6.57 -9.82
N MET A 114 17.51 -7.37 -9.22
CA MET A 114 17.89 -8.30 -8.14
C MET A 114 18.81 -9.41 -8.65
N GLU A 115 18.51 -9.97 -9.82
CA GLU A 115 19.34 -11.00 -10.44
C GLU A 115 20.74 -10.43 -10.73
N GLU A 116 20.80 -9.24 -11.34
CA GLU A 116 22.07 -8.56 -11.58
C GLU A 116 22.83 -8.25 -10.27
N PHE A 117 22.13 -7.73 -9.25
CA PHE A 117 22.72 -7.44 -7.95
C PHE A 117 23.35 -8.69 -7.31
N LYS A 118 22.68 -9.84 -7.39
CA LYS A 118 23.20 -11.12 -6.88
C LYS A 118 24.40 -11.63 -7.65
N THR A 119 24.47 -11.40 -8.97
CA THR A 119 25.68 -11.76 -9.75
C THR A 119 26.92 -11.01 -9.26
N ARG A 120 26.75 -9.73 -8.87
CA ARG A 120 27.81 -8.85 -8.35
C ARG A 120 28.07 -9.04 -6.85
N ASN A 121 27.08 -9.53 -6.10
CA ASN A 121 27.11 -9.68 -4.64
C ASN A 121 26.70 -11.10 -4.21
N ARG A 122 27.49 -12.11 -4.60
CA ARG A 122 27.15 -13.54 -4.42
C ARG A 122 26.93 -13.98 -2.97
N THR A 123 27.47 -13.25 -2.00
CA THR A 123 27.31 -13.52 -0.56
C THR A 123 26.12 -12.78 0.06
N SER A 124 25.37 -12.00 -0.73
CA SER A 124 24.21 -11.27 -0.23
C SER A 124 23.10 -12.24 0.16
N ILE A 125 22.60 -12.10 1.39
CA ILE A 125 21.45 -12.85 1.92
C ILE A 125 20.11 -12.26 1.48
N LEU A 126 20.11 -11.25 0.62
CA LEU A 126 18.91 -10.53 0.22
C LEU A 126 17.98 -11.45 -0.58
N THR A 127 16.85 -11.83 0.01
CA THR A 127 15.98 -12.89 -0.47
C THR A 127 15.03 -12.40 -1.57
N ARG A 128 14.57 -13.34 -2.42
CA ARG A 128 13.68 -13.05 -3.54
C ARG A 128 12.34 -12.51 -2.99
N HIS A 129 11.70 -13.14 -2.03
CA HIS A 129 10.28 -12.93 -1.60
C HIS A 129 9.69 -11.50 -1.45
N LEU A 130 10.46 -10.42 -1.37
CA LEU A 130 9.95 -9.04 -1.28
C LEU A 130 9.24 -8.53 -2.57
N HIS A 131 9.58 -9.05 -3.76
CA HIS A 131 8.91 -8.65 -5.03
C HIS A 131 7.60 -9.41 -5.27
N GLU A 132 7.34 -10.51 -4.54
CA GLU A 132 6.06 -11.24 -4.60
C GLU A 132 4.96 -10.51 -3.80
N ASP A 133 5.36 -9.57 -2.93
CA ASP A 133 4.42 -8.78 -2.14
C ASP A 133 3.79 -7.66 -2.98
N THR A 134 2.46 -7.66 -3.03
CA THR A 134 1.66 -6.61 -3.69
C THR A 134 1.58 -5.35 -2.82
N PHE A 135 1.92 -5.43 -1.53
CA PHE A 135 1.85 -4.31 -0.61
C PHE A 135 2.72 -3.12 -1.05
N LEU A 136 4.03 -3.33 -1.30
CA LEU A 136 4.96 -2.26 -1.67
C LEU A 136 4.58 -1.51 -2.95
N PRO A 137 4.33 -2.16 -4.10
CA PRO A 137 3.93 -1.43 -5.29
C PRO A 137 2.60 -0.70 -5.08
N MET A 138 1.65 -1.27 -4.32
CA MET A 138 0.40 -0.59 -3.97
C MET A 138 0.62 0.60 -3.03
N LEU A 139 1.55 0.49 -2.08
CA LEU A 139 1.95 1.58 -1.21
C LEU A 139 2.50 2.73 -2.05
N TYR A 140 3.52 2.50 -2.88
CA TYR A 140 4.09 3.55 -3.72
C TYR A 140 3.07 4.20 -4.65
N ILE A 141 2.20 3.41 -5.29
CA ILE A 141 1.11 3.95 -6.11
C ILE A 141 0.18 4.82 -5.27
N SER A 142 -0.17 4.39 -4.06
CA SER A 142 -1.03 5.16 -3.17
C SER A 142 -0.36 6.43 -2.62
N LEU A 143 0.97 6.47 -2.50
CA LEU A 143 1.69 7.67 -2.09
C LEU A 143 1.71 8.71 -3.21
N GLU A 144 1.97 8.25 -4.44
CA GLU A 144 1.98 9.10 -5.64
C GLU A 144 0.56 9.53 -6.06
N ASN A 145 -0.41 8.63 -5.94
CA ASN A 145 -1.79 8.80 -6.41
C ASN A 145 -2.80 8.34 -5.34
N PRO A 146 -2.89 9.06 -4.22
CA PRO A 146 -3.67 8.61 -3.06
C PRO A 146 -5.18 8.57 -3.29
N GLU A 147 -5.68 9.26 -4.32
CA GLU A 147 -7.09 9.20 -4.74
C GLU A 147 -7.39 7.96 -5.59
N GLU A 148 -6.37 7.32 -6.18
CA GLU A 148 -6.55 6.17 -7.06
C GLU A 148 -6.77 4.89 -6.28
N VAL A 149 -5.97 4.68 -5.23
CA VAL A 149 -5.91 3.42 -4.48
C VAL A 149 -5.31 3.62 -3.08
N ALA A 150 -5.40 2.59 -2.25
CA ALA A 150 -4.77 2.52 -0.93
C ALA A 150 -3.82 1.31 -0.83
N PRO A 151 -2.89 1.29 0.14
CA PRO A 151 -2.05 0.12 0.41
C PRO A 151 -2.87 -1.16 0.58
N TYR A 152 -2.35 -2.30 0.15
CA TYR A 152 -3.06 -3.58 0.11
C TYR A 152 -2.63 -4.51 1.25
N PHE A 153 -3.53 -4.76 2.20
CA PHE A 153 -3.27 -5.68 3.31
C PHE A 153 -3.98 -7.01 3.07
N HIS A 154 -3.27 -7.98 2.47
CA HIS A 154 -3.84 -9.24 1.98
C HIS A 154 -4.72 -9.95 3.01
N HIS A 155 -4.18 -10.27 4.19
CA HIS A 155 -4.91 -11.01 5.21
C HIS A 155 -6.22 -10.32 5.63
N SER A 156 -6.15 -9.04 6.00
CA SER A 156 -7.32 -8.27 6.40
C SER A 156 -8.35 -8.14 5.29
N PHE A 157 -7.90 -7.97 4.05
CA PHE A 157 -8.80 -7.90 2.90
C PHE A 157 -9.52 -9.24 2.66
N MET A 158 -8.82 -10.37 2.78
CA MET A 158 -9.42 -11.69 2.63
C MET A 158 -10.46 -11.98 3.72
N GLU A 159 -10.17 -11.63 4.97
CA GLU A 159 -11.13 -11.74 6.07
C GLU A 159 -12.36 -10.84 5.87
N PHE A 160 -12.16 -9.60 5.41
CA PHE A 160 -13.27 -8.72 5.01
C PHE A 160 -14.14 -9.36 3.92
N MET A 161 -13.52 -9.90 2.86
CA MET A 161 -14.24 -10.50 1.74
C MET A 161 -15.06 -11.73 2.17
N LYS A 162 -14.53 -12.56 3.07
CA LYS A 162 -15.25 -13.66 3.71
C LYS A 162 -16.46 -13.15 4.50
N GLU A 163 -16.26 -12.13 5.34
CA GLU A 163 -17.31 -11.59 6.20
C GLU A 163 -18.48 -11.05 5.37
N VAL A 164 -18.21 -10.32 4.29
CA VAL A 164 -19.25 -9.80 3.40
C VAL A 164 -19.78 -10.82 2.38
N ARG A 165 -19.44 -12.11 2.59
CA ARG A 165 -19.83 -13.26 1.75
C ARG A 165 -19.58 -13.02 0.27
N ALA A 166 -18.47 -12.38 -0.06
CA ALA A 166 -17.98 -12.28 -1.43
C ALA A 166 -17.05 -13.47 -1.70
N LYS A 167 -17.15 -14.08 -2.89
CA LYS A 167 -16.32 -15.24 -3.27
C LYS A 167 -14.83 -14.95 -3.08
N PRO A 168 -14.12 -15.63 -2.16
CA PRO A 168 -12.67 -15.56 -2.09
C PRO A 168 -12.14 -16.63 -3.04
N GLU A 169 -11.85 -16.27 -4.28
CA GLU A 169 -11.36 -17.23 -5.27
C GLU A 169 -10.31 -16.53 -6.10
N TYR A 170 -9.06 -16.45 -5.62
CA TYR A 170 -7.86 -16.35 -6.47
C TYR A 170 -6.62 -16.76 -5.66
N GLU A 171 -5.72 -17.54 -6.28
CA GLU A 171 -4.35 -17.78 -5.77
C GLU A 171 -3.47 -16.52 -5.86
N HIS A 172 -3.90 -15.52 -6.65
CA HIS A 172 -3.19 -14.26 -6.87
C HIS A 172 -4.05 -13.04 -6.54
N VAL A 173 -3.41 -11.92 -6.20
CA VAL A 173 -4.10 -10.66 -5.90
C VAL A 173 -4.69 -10.06 -7.17
N ASP A 174 -6.02 -10.02 -7.27
CA ASP A 174 -6.72 -9.22 -8.29
C ASP A 174 -6.82 -7.76 -7.83
N VAL A 175 -5.85 -6.95 -8.27
CA VAL A 175 -5.74 -5.54 -7.90
C VAL A 175 -6.85 -4.66 -8.48
N GLU A 176 -7.43 -5.06 -9.62
CA GLU A 176 -8.56 -4.35 -10.23
C GLU A 176 -9.84 -4.60 -9.44
N ARG A 177 -10.04 -5.84 -8.99
CA ARG A 177 -11.10 -6.17 -8.05
C ARG A 177 -10.92 -5.44 -6.72
N TYR A 178 -9.70 -5.40 -6.18
CA TYR A 178 -9.41 -4.64 -4.97
C TYR A 178 -9.81 -3.16 -5.11
N LYS A 179 -9.38 -2.50 -6.18
CA LYS A 179 -9.76 -1.11 -6.49
C LYS A 179 -11.28 -0.92 -6.58
N LYS A 180 -12.00 -1.84 -7.23
CA LYS A 180 -13.47 -1.82 -7.30
C LYS A 180 -14.13 -1.98 -5.93
N VAL A 181 -13.59 -2.85 -5.07
CA VAL A 181 -14.09 -3.05 -3.71
C VAL A 181 -13.89 -1.78 -2.87
N LEU A 182 -12.70 -1.16 -2.91
CA LEU A 182 -12.46 0.12 -2.23
C LEU A 182 -13.46 1.19 -2.65
N ARG A 183 -13.69 1.34 -3.97
CA ARG A 183 -14.70 2.28 -4.50
C ARG A 183 -16.09 2.01 -3.98
N THR A 184 -16.46 0.73 -3.89
CA THR A 184 -17.78 0.33 -3.39
C THR A 184 -17.92 0.66 -1.90
N ILE A 185 -16.93 0.30 -1.08
CA ILE A 185 -16.90 0.64 0.35
C ILE A 185 -17.01 2.15 0.53
N ASN A 186 -16.19 2.93 -0.19
CA ASN A 186 -16.18 4.39 -0.11
C ASN A 186 -17.54 5.02 -0.44
N HIS A 187 -18.23 4.51 -1.45
CA HIS A 187 -19.56 4.99 -1.79
C HIS A 187 -20.55 4.88 -0.63
N PHE A 188 -20.41 3.87 0.25
CA PHE A 188 -21.26 3.74 1.43
C PHE A 188 -20.72 4.54 2.62
N LEU A 189 -19.41 4.53 2.85
CA LEU A 189 -18.78 5.31 3.95
C LEU A 189 -19.01 6.82 3.77
N SER A 190 -19.06 7.32 2.53
CA SER A 190 -19.27 8.74 2.23
C SER A 190 -20.67 9.25 2.58
N LYS A 191 -21.61 8.36 2.93
CA LYS A 191 -22.98 8.73 3.32
C LYS A 191 -23.13 8.99 4.82
N SER A 192 -22.12 8.68 5.63
CA SER A 192 -22.12 8.92 7.07
C SER A 192 -21.33 10.19 7.36
N GLU A 193 -22.00 11.20 7.92
CA GLU A 193 -21.40 12.47 8.31
C GLU A 193 -20.33 12.27 9.39
N SER A 194 -20.58 11.39 10.37
CA SER A 194 -19.63 11.12 11.46
C SER A 194 -18.33 10.49 10.94
N ILE A 195 -18.41 9.61 9.93
CA ILE A 195 -17.23 9.04 9.27
C ILE A 195 -16.48 10.13 8.50
N GLN A 196 -17.19 11.00 7.77
CA GLN A 196 -16.55 12.10 7.04
C GLN A 196 -15.85 13.08 7.98
N GLU A 197 -16.46 13.42 9.11
CA GLU A 197 -15.88 14.28 10.13
C GLU A 197 -14.63 13.64 10.76
N LYS A 198 -14.73 12.36 11.17
CA LYS A 198 -13.61 11.64 11.81
C LYS A 198 -12.37 11.54 10.91
N PHE A 199 -12.57 11.36 9.62
CA PHE A 199 -11.51 11.16 8.63
C PHE A 199 -11.31 12.37 7.71
N GLN A 200 -11.65 13.57 8.20
CA GLN A 200 -11.42 14.81 7.45
C GLN A 200 -9.94 14.92 7.02
N GLY A 201 -9.71 15.21 5.74
CA GLY A 201 -8.37 15.32 5.17
C GLY A 201 -7.70 13.99 4.81
N VAL A 202 -8.38 12.85 5.00
CA VAL A 202 -7.91 11.52 4.57
C VAL A 202 -8.48 11.17 3.20
N PHE A 203 -7.68 10.52 2.36
CA PHE A 203 -8.11 10.10 1.02
C PHE A 203 -9.19 9.02 1.08
N PRO A 204 -10.26 9.09 0.28
CA PRO A 204 -11.34 8.12 0.36
C PRO A 204 -10.87 6.66 0.28
N PRO A 205 -9.99 6.23 -0.67
CA PRO A 205 -9.51 4.84 -0.69
C PRO A 205 -8.86 4.38 0.62
N TRP A 206 -8.24 5.30 1.36
CA TRP A 206 -7.57 5.02 2.62
C TRP A 206 -8.57 4.87 3.77
N ILE A 207 -9.70 5.59 3.73
CA ILE A 207 -10.82 5.39 4.66
C ILE A 207 -11.44 4.00 4.46
N ALA A 208 -11.70 3.60 3.20
CA ALA A 208 -12.12 2.22 2.90
C ALA A 208 -11.11 1.19 3.38
N MET A 209 -9.82 1.51 3.29
CA MET A 209 -8.75 0.65 3.79
C MET A 209 -8.81 0.46 5.30
N VAL A 210 -8.93 1.54 6.06
CA VAL A 210 -9.11 1.48 7.52
C VAL A 210 -10.33 0.64 7.87
N PHE A 211 -11.44 0.84 7.18
CA PHE A 211 -12.67 0.09 7.40
C PHE A 211 -12.48 -1.42 7.18
N TYR A 212 -11.97 -1.85 6.01
CA TYR A 212 -11.82 -3.28 5.76
C TYR A 212 -10.78 -3.91 6.71
N ARG A 213 -9.75 -3.15 7.11
CA ARG A 213 -8.76 -3.61 8.10
C ARG A 213 -9.38 -3.80 9.46
N TRP A 214 -10.21 -2.86 9.91
CA TRP A 214 -10.97 -3.01 11.16
C TRP A 214 -11.86 -4.27 11.13
N VAL A 215 -12.57 -4.53 10.03
CA VAL A 215 -13.34 -5.78 9.88
C VAL A 215 -12.44 -7.01 9.98
N GLY A 216 -11.30 -7.02 9.27
CA GLY A 216 -10.39 -8.17 9.26
C GLY A 216 -9.67 -8.42 10.60
N LEU A 217 -9.39 -7.37 11.37
CA LEU A 217 -8.68 -7.46 12.65
C LEU A 217 -9.59 -7.82 13.83
N THR A 218 -10.86 -7.39 13.80
CA THR A 218 -11.82 -7.68 14.89
C THR A 218 -12.11 -9.19 15.06
N LYS A 219 -11.83 -10.02 14.05
CA LYS A 219 -11.90 -11.48 14.13
C LYS A 219 -10.71 -12.14 14.82
N LYS A 220 -9.62 -11.42 15.07
CA LYS A 220 -8.44 -11.94 15.78
C LYS A 220 -8.61 -11.97 17.30
N LEU A 221 -9.67 -11.34 17.80
CA LEU A 221 -9.97 -11.15 19.23
C LEU A 221 -11.25 -11.87 19.70
N GLY A 222 -11.85 -12.71 18.85
CA GLY A 222 -13.10 -13.43 19.14
C GLY A 222 -12.99 -14.92 18.90
#